data_AF-A0A1G1AIQ3-F1
#
_entry.id   AF-A0A1G1AIQ3-F1
#
_cell.length_a   1.000
_cell.length_b   1.000
_cell.length_c   1.000
_cell.angle_alpha   90.00
_cell.angle_beta   90.00
_cell.angle_gamma   90.00
#
_symmetry.space_group_name_H-M   'P 1'
#
loop_
_entity.id
_entity.type
_entity.pdbx_description
1 polymer ?
#
loop_
_entity_poly.entity_id
_entity_poly.type
_entity_poly.pdbx_seq_one_letter_code
_entity_poly.pdbx_strand_id
1 'polypeptide(L)'
;MLGFYSIRKLAEAHKIPRSKYEQPVNLFFYHAKGKPVTMLNWHNLDDLYDVNVPSETREPLSFVSNQIIHSFIFMPILEAKHGLDRIVFNSDRTRKAGIYCIKVDEVIRVFTSVSGSYVGKGTYFHLTKDGGLKVMTDEEVNSSFESDS
;
A
#
# COMPACT_ATOMS: atom_id res chain seq x y z
N MET A 1 4.54 -5.01 -6.87
CA MET A 1 5.05 -3.64 -6.60
C MET A 1 4.20 -2.54 -7.22
N LEU A 2 3.98 -2.56 -8.55
CA LEU A 2 3.29 -1.46 -9.24
C LEU A 2 1.89 -1.14 -8.65
N GLY A 3 1.07 -2.15 -8.34
CA GLY A 3 -0.25 -1.91 -7.74
C GLY A 3 -0.19 -1.16 -6.39
N PHE A 4 0.71 -1.56 -5.49
CA PHE A 4 0.91 -0.86 -4.21
C PHE A 4 1.51 0.54 -4.40
N TYR A 5 2.38 0.72 -5.40
CA TYR A 5 2.86 2.05 -5.79
C TYR A 5 1.71 2.94 -6.26
N SER A 6 0.80 2.42 -7.10
CA SER A 6 -0.40 3.14 -7.54
C SER A 6 -1.29 3.53 -6.36
N ILE A 7 -1.52 2.64 -5.40
CA ILE A 7 -2.27 2.97 -4.17
C ILE A 7 -1.62 4.13 -3.42
N ARG A 8 -0.30 4.10 -3.20
CA ARG A 8 0.42 5.19 -2.56
C ARG A 8 0.26 6.50 -3.33
N LYS A 9 0.36 6.47 -4.67
CA LYS A 9 0.18 7.66 -5.50
C LYS A 9 -1.24 8.21 -5.47
N LEU A 10 -2.24 7.35 -5.41
CA LEU A 10 -3.63 7.77 -5.20
C LEU A 10 -3.82 8.41 -3.82
N ALA A 11 -3.19 7.85 -2.77
CA ALA A 11 -3.24 8.41 -1.43
C ALA A 11 -2.55 9.79 -1.34
N GLU A 12 -1.36 9.94 -1.93
CA GLU A 12 -0.62 11.20 -2.00
C GLU A 12 -1.38 12.28 -2.77
N ALA A 13 -2.10 11.90 -3.83
CA ALA A 13 -2.93 12.81 -4.61
C ALA A 13 -4.32 13.05 -3.99
N HIS A 14 -4.59 12.56 -2.77
CA HIS A 14 -5.88 12.62 -2.09
C HIS A 14 -7.06 12.03 -2.91
N LYS A 15 -6.76 11.12 -3.84
CA LYS A 15 -7.75 10.44 -4.69
C LYS A 15 -8.42 9.25 -4.00
N ILE A 16 -7.92 8.86 -2.83
CA ILE A 16 -8.55 7.88 -1.95
C ILE A 16 -8.62 8.42 -0.51
N PRO A 17 -9.68 8.11 0.26
CA PRO A 17 -9.77 8.55 1.64
C PRO A 17 -8.63 8.02 2.50
N ARG A 18 -8.17 8.82 3.46
CA ARG A 18 -7.15 8.39 4.44
C ARG A 18 -7.59 7.14 5.20
N SER A 19 -8.87 7.01 5.53
CA SER A 19 -9.43 5.81 6.19
C SER A 19 -9.22 4.52 5.39
N LYS A 20 -9.20 4.59 4.05
CA LYS A 20 -8.88 3.45 3.17
C LYS A 20 -7.38 3.15 3.14
N TYR A 21 -6.54 4.18 3.19
CA TYR A 21 -5.09 4.02 3.19
C TYR A 21 -4.52 3.56 4.54
N GLU A 22 -5.26 3.79 5.63
CA GLU A 22 -4.93 3.30 6.97
C GLU A 22 -5.73 2.05 7.37
N GLN A 23 -6.49 1.46 6.44
CA GLN A 23 -7.24 0.24 6.74
C GLN A 23 -6.27 -0.90 7.12
N PRO A 24 -6.61 -1.73 8.13
CA PRO A 24 -5.76 -2.85 8.52
C PRO A 24 -5.75 -3.93 7.43
N VAL A 25 -4.57 -4.45 7.17
CA VAL A 25 -4.28 -5.57 6.26
C VAL A 25 -3.78 -6.74 7.09
N ASN A 26 -4.40 -7.90 6.90
CA ASN A 26 -4.06 -9.11 7.63
C ASN A 26 -2.81 -9.74 7.01
N LEU A 27 -1.82 -10.04 7.85
CA LEU A 27 -0.52 -10.57 7.46
C LEU A 27 -0.12 -11.70 8.39
N PHE A 28 0.79 -12.55 7.91
CA PHE A 28 1.63 -13.37 8.77
C PHE A 28 3.00 -12.73 8.89
N PHE A 29 3.62 -12.86 10.05
CA PHE A 29 4.96 -12.41 10.34
C PHE A 29 5.81 -13.57 10.86
N TYR A 30 6.99 -13.74 10.29
CA TYR A 30 7.95 -14.75 10.70
C TYR A 30 9.18 -14.06 11.25
N HIS A 31 9.52 -14.36 12.50
CA HIS A 31 10.65 -13.75 13.19
C HIS A 31 11.98 -14.16 12.53
N ALA A 32 12.94 -13.24 12.54
CA ALA A 32 14.30 -13.53 12.08
C ALA A 32 15.03 -14.42 13.10
N LYS A 33 15.79 -15.39 12.60
CA LYS A 33 16.64 -16.29 13.42
C LYS A 33 17.92 -15.64 13.95
N GLY A 34 18.12 -14.34 13.67
CA GLY A 34 19.32 -13.58 14.04
C GLY A 34 20.47 -13.65 13.02
N LYS A 35 20.35 -14.44 11.95
CA LYS A 35 21.35 -14.50 10.87
C LYS A 35 21.29 -13.23 10.00
N PRO A 36 22.44 -12.66 9.61
CA PRO A 36 22.45 -11.52 8.68
C PRO A 36 21.82 -11.86 7.33
N VAL A 37 20.85 -11.05 6.93
CA VAL A 37 20.21 -11.12 5.62
C VAL A 37 21.03 -10.31 4.62
N THR A 38 21.55 -10.96 3.58
CA THR A 38 22.47 -10.41 2.58
C THR A 38 22.00 -10.75 1.16
N MET A 39 22.57 -10.10 0.15
CA MET A 39 22.27 -10.40 -1.26
C MET A 39 22.63 -11.84 -1.68
N LEU A 40 23.44 -12.56 -0.90
CA LEU A 40 23.84 -13.93 -1.22
C LEU A 40 22.91 -14.98 -0.61
N ASN A 41 22.21 -14.67 0.50
CA ASN A 41 21.38 -15.64 1.21
C ASN A 41 19.90 -15.23 1.32
N TRP A 42 19.48 -14.08 0.78
CA TRP A 42 18.11 -13.56 0.91
C TRP A 42 17.00 -14.53 0.48
N HIS A 43 17.31 -15.45 -0.43
CA HIS A 43 16.36 -16.45 -0.94
C HIS A 43 16.19 -17.65 0.01
N ASN A 44 17.12 -17.86 0.94
CA ASN A 44 17.09 -18.99 1.88
C ASN A 44 16.23 -18.64 3.11
N LEU A 45 14.91 -18.60 2.91
CA LEU A 45 13.97 -18.17 3.95
C LEU A 45 13.99 -19.08 5.17
N ASP A 46 14.14 -20.39 4.97
CA ASP A 46 14.14 -21.38 6.05
C ASP A 46 15.34 -21.23 6.98
N ASP A 47 16.49 -20.79 6.47
CA ASP A 47 17.69 -20.53 7.27
C ASP A 47 17.65 -19.14 7.94
N LEU A 48 16.92 -18.19 7.35
CA LEU A 48 16.86 -16.80 7.82
C LEU A 48 15.73 -16.53 8.82
N TYR A 49 14.61 -17.23 8.71
CA TYR A 49 13.38 -16.94 9.45
C TYR A 49 12.72 -18.20 10.01
N ASP A 50 11.92 -18.04 11.06
CA ASP A 50 11.14 -19.11 11.68
C ASP A 50 9.83 -19.39 10.94
N VAL A 51 9.94 -19.92 9.71
CA VAL A 51 8.81 -20.14 8.78
C VAL A 51 7.71 -21.09 9.31
N ASN A 52 8.02 -21.89 10.33
CA ASN A 52 7.08 -22.85 10.91
C ASN A 52 6.22 -22.25 12.03
N VAL A 53 6.55 -21.05 12.51
CA VAL A 53 5.88 -20.40 13.65
C VAL A 53 5.42 -19.01 13.22
N PRO A 54 4.36 -18.89 12.38
CA PRO A 54 3.81 -17.61 11.99
C PRO A 54 3.13 -16.92 13.17
N SER A 55 3.36 -15.61 13.29
CA SER A 55 2.55 -14.71 14.09
C SER A 55 1.54 -13.99 13.20
N GLU A 56 0.25 -14.04 13.53
CA GLU A 56 -0.75 -13.20 12.84
C GLU A 56 -0.58 -11.75 13.26
N THR A 57 -0.57 -10.83 12.29
CA THR A 57 -0.49 -9.39 12.55
C THR A 57 -1.39 -8.61 11.61
N ARG A 58 -1.70 -7.38 12.00
CA ARG A 58 -2.51 -6.45 11.22
C ARG A 58 -1.79 -5.12 11.12
N GLU A 59 -1.37 -4.79 9.91
CA GLU A 59 -0.64 -3.55 9.65
C GLU A 59 -1.45 -2.62 8.74
N PRO A 60 -1.32 -1.29 8.88
CA PRO A 60 -1.97 -0.37 7.97
C PRO A 60 -1.55 -0.60 6.51
N LEU A 61 -2.46 -0.38 5.56
CA LEU A 61 -2.15 -0.46 4.13
C LEU A 61 -1.01 0.49 3.73
N SER A 62 -0.88 1.63 4.40
CA SER A 62 0.23 2.57 4.27
C SER A 62 1.58 1.91 4.56
N PHE A 63 1.67 1.14 5.66
CA PHE A 63 2.84 0.35 6.01
C PHE A 63 3.13 -0.75 4.97
N VAL A 64 2.12 -1.54 4.60
CA VAL A 64 2.28 -2.62 3.61
C VAL A 64 2.74 -2.09 2.26
N SER A 65 2.16 -0.98 1.80
CA SER A 65 2.54 -0.32 0.56
C SER A 65 4.00 0.13 0.61
N ASN A 66 4.41 0.77 1.71
CA ASN A 66 5.79 1.21 1.89
C ASN A 66 6.77 0.03 1.89
N GLN A 67 6.44 -1.05 2.60
CA GLN A 67 7.27 -2.25 2.69
C GLN A 67 7.43 -2.96 1.34
N ILE A 68 6.38 -3.04 0.54
CA ILE A 68 6.43 -3.66 -0.79
C ILE A 68 7.18 -2.78 -1.80
N ILE A 69 7.03 -1.46 -1.74
CA ILE A 69 7.72 -0.53 -2.66
C ILE A 69 9.22 -0.48 -2.37
N HIS A 70 9.60 -0.56 -1.09
CA HIS A 70 10.99 -0.50 -0.63
C HIS A 70 11.49 -1.88 -0.15
N SER A 71 11.04 -2.94 -0.80
CA SER A 71 11.35 -4.29 -0.33
C SER A 71 12.80 -4.67 -0.61
N PHE A 72 13.45 -5.29 0.38
CA PHE A 72 14.70 -6.01 0.20
C PHE A 72 14.43 -7.45 -0.27
N ILE A 73 13.56 -8.18 0.42
CA ILE A 73 12.99 -9.44 -0.07
C ILE A 73 11.61 -9.15 -0.64
N PHE A 74 11.33 -9.63 -1.85
CA PHE A 74 10.00 -9.72 -2.42
C PHE A 74 9.93 -11.01 -3.26
N MET A 75 9.20 -12.01 -2.77
CA MET A 75 9.14 -13.32 -3.42
C MET A 75 7.71 -13.84 -3.48
N PRO A 76 7.23 -14.30 -4.66
CA PRO A 76 5.99 -15.03 -4.75
C PRO A 76 6.16 -16.44 -4.18
N ILE A 77 5.18 -16.91 -3.43
CA ILE A 77 5.05 -18.30 -3.00
C ILE A 77 3.96 -18.94 -3.85
N LEU A 78 4.32 -20.02 -4.54
CA LEU A 78 3.45 -20.74 -5.44
C LEU A 78 2.95 -22.01 -4.77
N GLU A 79 1.67 -22.29 -4.92
CA GLU A 79 1.07 -23.57 -4.58
C GLU A 79 0.92 -24.41 -5.85
N ALA A 80 1.27 -25.71 -5.76
CA ALA A 80 1.35 -26.60 -6.91
C ALA A 80 0.06 -26.71 -7.75
N LYS A 81 -1.10 -26.49 -7.15
CA LYS A 81 -2.41 -26.61 -7.81
C LYS A 81 -3.04 -25.29 -8.24
N HIS A 82 -2.75 -24.20 -7.54
CA HIS A 82 -3.49 -22.94 -7.65
C HIS A 82 -2.65 -21.76 -8.12
N GLY A 83 -1.35 -21.96 -8.34
CA GLY A 83 -0.46 -20.89 -8.81
C GLY A 83 -0.05 -20.00 -7.65
N LEU A 84 -0.17 -18.68 -7.80
CA LEU A 84 0.27 -17.73 -6.78
C LEU A 84 -0.64 -17.78 -5.55
N ASP A 85 -0.10 -18.21 -4.41
CA ASP A 85 -0.84 -18.27 -3.13
C ASP A 85 -0.50 -17.06 -2.24
N ARG A 86 0.79 -16.77 -2.07
CA ARG A 86 1.26 -15.72 -1.15
C ARG A 86 2.38 -14.89 -1.74
N ILE A 87 2.63 -13.75 -1.12
CA ILE A 87 3.81 -12.93 -1.36
C ILE A 87 4.50 -12.73 -0.02
N VAL A 88 5.79 -13.06 0.04
CA VAL A 88 6.64 -12.74 1.20
C VAL A 88 7.47 -11.50 0.91
N PHE A 89 7.57 -10.63 1.90
CA PHE A 89 8.30 -9.37 1.74
C PHE A 89 8.83 -8.81 3.05
N ASN A 90 9.92 -8.05 2.94
CA ASN A 90 10.40 -7.14 3.98
C ASN A 90 11.20 -6.01 3.32
N SER A 91 11.49 -4.95 4.07
CA SER A 91 12.37 -3.87 3.62
C SER A 91 13.76 -3.99 4.25
N ASP A 92 14.72 -3.19 3.79
CA ASP A 92 16.03 -3.07 4.42
C ASP A 92 15.95 -2.76 5.93
N ARG A 93 14.92 -2.00 6.32
CA ARG A 93 14.68 -1.60 7.71
C ARG A 93 14.14 -2.74 8.55
N THR A 94 13.30 -3.61 7.99
CA THR A 94 12.61 -4.66 8.76
C THR A 94 13.24 -6.05 8.63
N ARG A 95 14.16 -6.27 7.68
CA ARG A 95 14.76 -7.60 7.43
C ARG A 95 15.46 -8.23 8.64
N LYS A 96 15.92 -7.41 9.60
CA LYS A 96 16.52 -7.90 10.85
C LYS A 96 15.48 -8.35 11.88
N ALA A 97 14.26 -7.84 11.80
CA ALA A 97 13.17 -8.21 12.70
C ALA A 97 12.47 -9.46 12.20
N GLY A 98 12.22 -9.55 10.88
CA GLY A 98 11.53 -10.68 10.29
C GLY A 98 11.08 -10.44 8.85
N ILE A 99 10.17 -11.30 8.41
CA ILE A 99 9.57 -11.25 7.07
C ILE A 99 8.04 -11.33 7.18
N TYR A 100 7.37 -10.50 6.40
CA TYR A 100 5.92 -10.48 6.29
C TYR A 100 5.47 -11.39 5.16
N CYS A 101 4.25 -11.90 5.26
CA CYS A 101 3.60 -12.71 4.26
C CYS A 101 2.14 -12.30 4.12
N ILE A 102 1.71 -12.04 2.89
CA ILE A 102 0.34 -11.68 2.55
C ILE A 102 -0.23 -12.72 1.59
N LYS A 103 -1.46 -13.17 1.85
CA LYS A 103 -2.22 -14.04 0.93
C LYS A 103 -2.69 -13.24 -0.28
N VAL A 104 -2.76 -13.87 -1.45
CA VAL A 104 -3.28 -13.23 -2.66
C VAL A 104 -4.72 -12.75 -2.48
N ASP A 105 -5.56 -13.52 -1.78
CA ASP A 105 -6.94 -13.10 -1.46
C ASP A 105 -6.99 -11.76 -0.72
N GLU A 106 -6.02 -11.53 0.17
CA GLU A 106 -5.91 -10.28 0.92
C GLU A 106 -5.43 -9.14 0.02
N VAL A 107 -4.53 -9.40 -0.93
CA VAL A 107 -4.14 -8.42 -1.96
C VAL A 107 -5.35 -8.03 -2.81
N ILE A 108 -6.15 -9.00 -3.25
CA ILE A 108 -7.38 -8.77 -4.03
C ILE A 108 -8.37 -7.95 -3.22
N ARG A 109 -8.58 -8.28 -1.95
CA ARG A 109 -9.45 -7.53 -1.02
C ARG A 109 -9.00 -6.07 -0.93
N VAL A 110 -7.72 -5.82 -0.73
CA VAL A 110 -7.15 -4.47 -0.63
C VAL A 110 -7.38 -3.70 -1.92
N PHE A 111 -7.05 -4.29 -3.07
CA PHE A 111 -7.17 -3.60 -4.37
C PHE A 111 -8.63 -3.29 -4.70
N THR A 112 -9.53 -4.23 -4.41
CA THR A 112 -10.98 -4.03 -4.60
C THR A 112 -11.54 -2.96 -3.65
N SER A 113 -11.06 -2.94 -2.39
CA SER A 113 -11.45 -1.92 -1.41
C SER A 113 -11.04 -0.52 -1.84
N VAL A 114 -9.88 -0.38 -2.49
CA VAL A 114 -9.36 0.89 -3.01
C VAL A 114 -10.06 1.29 -4.31
N SER A 115 -10.27 0.37 -5.25
CA SER A 115 -10.87 0.65 -6.56
C SER A 115 -12.33 1.09 -6.48
N GLY A 116 -13.08 0.62 -5.48
CA GLY A 116 -14.46 1.06 -5.22
C GLY A 116 -14.58 2.47 -4.65
N SER A 117 -13.49 3.26 -4.58
CA SER A 117 -13.53 4.63 -4.09
C SER A 117 -13.95 5.60 -5.21
N TYR A 118 -15.05 6.33 -5.00
CA TYR A 118 -15.49 7.40 -5.89
C TYR A 118 -15.43 8.75 -5.17
N VAL A 119 -15.03 9.80 -5.88
CA VAL A 119 -15.12 11.18 -5.37
C VAL A 119 -16.58 11.61 -5.46
N GLY A 120 -17.29 11.59 -4.34
CA GLY A 120 -18.72 11.95 -4.31
C GLY A 120 -18.99 13.45 -4.37
N LYS A 121 -18.02 14.30 -4.01
CA LYS A 121 -18.18 15.76 -3.99
C LYS A 121 -16.82 16.45 -4.11
N GLY A 122 -16.69 17.38 -5.05
CA GLY A 122 -15.61 18.35 -5.11
C GLY A 122 -16.08 19.67 -4.48
N THR A 123 -15.18 20.45 -3.90
CA THR A 123 -15.48 21.83 -3.51
C THR A 123 -14.30 22.67 -3.96
N TYR A 124 -14.59 23.63 -4.83
CA TYR A 124 -13.59 24.52 -5.39
C TYR A 124 -13.54 25.78 -4.54
N PHE A 125 -12.34 26.35 -4.40
CA PHE A 125 -12.14 27.59 -3.67
C PHE A 125 -11.47 28.60 -4.60
N HIS A 126 -12.06 29.79 -4.69
CA HIS A 126 -11.45 30.96 -5.32
C HIS A 126 -10.62 31.70 -4.28
N LEU A 127 -9.37 32.03 -4.62
CA LEU A 127 -8.58 32.96 -3.81
C LEU A 127 -9.04 34.39 -4.14
N THR A 128 -9.64 35.06 -3.16
CA THR A 128 -10.10 36.44 -3.31
C THR A 128 -8.91 37.42 -3.21
N LYS A 129 -9.05 38.62 -3.77
CA LYS A 129 -7.96 39.62 -3.84
C LYS A 129 -7.43 40.09 -2.48
N ASP A 130 -8.26 39.96 -1.44
CA ASP A 130 -7.94 40.20 -0.03
C ASP A 130 -7.28 38.99 0.67
N GLY A 131 -7.02 37.91 -0.06
CA GLY A 131 -6.36 36.69 0.44
C GLY A 131 -7.30 35.68 1.09
N GLY A 132 -8.62 35.92 1.04
CA GLY A 132 -9.64 34.97 1.51
C GLY A 132 -9.87 33.80 0.55
N LEU A 133 -10.53 32.76 1.05
CA LEU A 133 -10.99 31.63 0.22
C LEU A 133 -12.52 31.67 0.13
N LYS A 134 -13.06 31.83 -1.08
CA LYS A 134 -14.50 31.74 -1.36
C LYS A 134 -14.81 30.36 -1.95
N VAL A 135 -15.74 29.62 -1.35
CA VAL A 135 -16.27 28.38 -1.97
C VAL A 135 -16.97 28.75 -3.28
N MET A 136 -16.57 28.10 -4.37
CA MET A 136 -17.21 28.22 -5.68
C MET A 136 -18.26 27.12 -5.85
N THR A 137 -19.34 27.48 -6.54
CA THR A 137 -20.33 26.55 -7.08
C THR A 137 -19.85 25.91 -8.40
N ASP A 138 -20.41 24.77 -8.79
CA ASP A 138 -20.01 24.07 -10.01
C ASP A 138 -20.22 24.92 -11.29
N GLU A 139 -21.22 25.81 -11.29
CA GLU A 139 -21.47 26.76 -12.37
C GLU A 139 -20.35 27.83 -12.49
N GLU A 140 -19.93 28.40 -11.35
CA GLU A 140 -18.82 29.37 -11.29
C GLU A 140 -17.49 28.74 -11.75
N VAL A 141 -17.28 27.46 -11.42
CA VAL A 141 -16.09 26.71 -11.83
C VAL A 141 -16.05 26.51 -13.34
N ASN A 142 -17.15 26.06 -13.95
CA ASN A 142 -17.21 25.81 -15.39
C ASN A 142 -17.07 27.10 -16.21
N SER A 143 -17.70 28.20 -15.78
CA SER A 143 -17.56 29.51 -16.44
C SER A 143 -16.13 30.06 -16.39
N SER A 144 -15.34 29.71 -15.37
CA SER A 144 -13.96 30.19 -15.21
C SER A 144 -12.99 29.50 -16.19
N PHE A 145 -13.31 28.28 -16.63
CA PHE A 145 -12.48 27.54 -17.59
C PHE A 145 -12.73 27.97 -19.05
N GLU A 146 -13.93 28.45 -19.37
CA GLU A 146 -14.29 28.92 -20.72
C GLU A 146 -13.76 30.34 -21.02
N SER A 147 -13.46 31.13 -19.99
CA SER A 147 -12.89 32.49 -20.16
C SER A 147 -11.39 32.52 -20.44
N ASP A 148 -10.69 31.38 -20.29
CA ASP A 148 -9.25 31.23 -20.47
C ASP A 148 -8.87 30.54 -21.81
N SER A 149 -9.85 30.31 -22.70
CA SER A 149 -9.69 29.76 -24.06
C SER A 149 -10.02 30.78 -25.14
#